data_AF-A0A965HVT5-F1
#
_entry.id   AF-A0A965HVT5-F1
#
_cell.length_a   1.000
_cell.length_b   1.000
_cell.length_c   1.000
_cell.angle_alpha   90.00
_cell.angle_beta   90.00
_cell.angle_gamma   90.00
#
_symmetry.space_group_name_H-M   'P 1'
#
loop_
_entity.id
_entity.type
_entity.pdbx_description
1 polymer ?
#
loop_
_entity_poly.entity_id
_entity_poly.type
_entity_poly.pdbx_seq_one_letter_code
_entity_poly.pdbx_strand_id
1 'polypeptide(L)'
;DAEVVRFCQMLLDDEREPDKISFGSEAGLFSEQVDVPCVVCGPGSILQAHRPDEYVDASQIQHCWTFINRLVDHLKVSSLT
;
A
#
# COMPACT_ATOMS: atom_id res chain seq x y z
N ASP A 1 -2.95 -14.78 4.84
CA ASP A 1 -1.96 -13.69 4.69
C ASP A 1 -1.72 -12.95 6.01
N ALA A 2 -0.72 -12.07 6.10
CA ALA A 2 -0.40 -11.28 7.30
C ALA A 2 -1.52 -10.29 7.65
N GLU A 3 -1.61 -9.88 8.93
CA GLU A 3 -2.64 -8.95 9.40
C GLU A 3 -2.57 -7.58 8.70
N VAL A 4 -1.36 -7.07 8.49
CA VAL A 4 -1.11 -5.79 7.79
C VAL A 4 -1.65 -5.78 6.36
N VAL A 5 -1.64 -6.94 5.68
CA VAL A 5 -2.17 -7.06 4.31
C VAL A 5 -3.69 -6.96 4.31
N ARG A 6 -4.36 -7.69 5.21
CA ARG A 6 -5.84 -7.60 5.37
C ARG A 6 -6.28 -6.20 5.76
N PHE A 7 -5.53 -5.54 6.64
CA PHE A 7 -5.81 -4.17 7.05
C PHE A 7 -5.74 -3.21 5.85
N CYS A 8 -4.69 -3.31 5.03
CA CYS A 8 -4.59 -2.49 3.82
C CYS A 8 -5.68 -2.80 2.79
N GLN A 9 -6.02 -4.08 2.56
CA GLN A 9 -7.12 -4.48 1.68
C GLN A 9 -8.47 -3.87 2.11
N MET A 10 -8.77 -3.89 3.41
CA MET A 10 -9.97 -3.25 3.97
C MET A 10 -10.01 -1.74 3.69
N LEU A 11 -8.89 -1.03 3.87
CA LEU A 11 -8.81 0.41 3.61
C LEU A 11 -8.90 0.74 2.12
N LEU A 12 -8.33 -0.11 1.27
CA LEU A 12 -8.35 0.02 -0.20
C LEU A 12 -9.72 -0.34 -0.79
N ASP A 13 -10.59 -1.02 -0.04
CA ASP A 13 -11.81 -1.65 -0.57
C ASP A 13 -11.47 -2.60 -1.75
N ASP A 14 -10.49 -3.47 -1.49
CA ASP A 14 -9.88 -4.34 -2.49
C ASP A 14 -9.82 -5.78 -2.00
N GLU A 15 -10.52 -6.67 -2.71
CA GLU A 15 -10.58 -8.10 -2.40
C GLU A 15 -9.63 -8.95 -3.25
N ARG A 16 -8.80 -8.33 -4.11
CA ARG A 16 -7.84 -9.06 -4.94
C ARG A 16 -6.83 -9.79 -4.07
N GLU A 17 -6.43 -10.99 -4.49
CA GLU A 17 -5.32 -11.69 -3.86
C GLU A 17 -4.03 -10.86 -4.00
N PRO A 18 -3.30 -10.66 -2.90
CA PRO A 18 -2.07 -9.88 -2.91
C PRO A 18 -0.95 -10.68 -3.60
N ASP A 19 -0.30 -10.03 -4.56
CA ASP A 19 0.84 -10.62 -5.26
C ASP A 19 2.15 -10.39 -4.51
N LYS A 20 3.02 -11.39 -4.55
CA LYS A 20 4.40 -11.29 -4.07
C LYS A 20 5.32 -11.10 -5.26
N ILE A 21 6.02 -9.97 -5.27
CA ILE A 21 6.93 -9.60 -6.36
C ILE A 21 8.37 -9.62 -5.86
N SER A 22 9.29 -10.15 -6.67
CA SER A 22 10.73 -10.25 -6.33
C SER A 22 11.50 -8.96 -6.67
N PHE A 23 10.97 -7.81 -6.24
CA PHE A 23 11.68 -6.53 -6.36
C PHE A 23 12.18 -6.08 -4.99
N GLY A 24 13.40 -5.51 -4.96
CA GLY A 24 13.93 -4.90 -3.76
C GLY A 24 13.15 -3.63 -3.42
N SER A 25 12.74 -3.50 -2.16
CA SER A 25 12.21 -2.27 -1.57
C SER A 25 12.69 -2.16 -0.12
N GLU A 26 12.54 -0.98 0.46
CA GLU A 26 12.88 -0.69 1.86
C GLU A 26 12.04 -1.52 2.85
N ALA A 27 10.88 -2.03 2.43
CA ALA A 27 10.05 -2.92 3.24
C ALA A 27 10.78 -4.21 3.66
N GLY A 28 11.69 -4.72 2.81
CA GLY A 28 12.55 -5.85 3.17
C GLY A 28 13.48 -5.51 4.33
N LEU A 29 14.09 -4.32 4.30
CA LEU A 29 14.95 -3.83 5.38
C LEU A 29 14.17 -3.61 6.68
N PHE A 30 12.96 -3.07 6.61
CA PHE A 30 12.11 -2.90 7.81
C PHE A 30 11.70 -4.24 8.43
N SER A 31 11.36 -5.22 7.59
CA SER A 31 11.05 -6.56 8.08
C SER A 31 12.29 -7.24 8.68
N GLU A 32 13.46 -7.13 8.06
CA GLU A 32 14.67 -7.83 8.49
C GLU A 32 15.38 -7.16 9.67
N GLN A 33 15.43 -5.83 9.72
CA GLN A 33 16.24 -5.10 10.69
C GLN A 33 15.48 -4.69 11.95
N VAL A 34 14.16 -4.48 11.87
CA VAL A 34 13.35 -3.97 12.99
C VAL A 34 12.07 -4.76 13.24
N ASP A 35 11.89 -5.91 12.59
CA ASP A 35 10.76 -6.84 12.77
C ASP A 35 9.37 -6.17 12.62
N VAL A 36 9.25 -5.21 11.69
CA VAL A 36 8.00 -4.53 11.41
C VAL A 36 7.30 -5.19 10.22
N PRO A 37 6.08 -5.72 10.39
CA PRO A 37 5.28 -6.22 9.27
C PRO A 37 5.00 -5.10 8.26
N CYS A 38 5.38 -5.31 6.99
CA CYS A 38 5.28 -4.31 5.95
C CYS A 38 4.42 -4.77 4.77
N VAL A 39 3.75 -3.81 4.13
CA VAL A 39 3.07 -3.98 2.86
C VAL A 39 3.41 -2.80 1.97
N VAL A 40 3.71 -3.07 0.70
CA VAL A 40 3.95 -2.03 -0.31
C VAL A 40 2.68 -1.91 -1.15
N CYS A 41 2.09 -0.72 -1.18
CA CYS A 41 0.92 -0.41 -2.01
C CYS A 41 1.00 1.04 -2.50
N GLY A 42 0.43 1.31 -3.67
CA GLY A 42 0.46 2.62 -4.28
C GLY A 42 -0.19 2.62 -5.66
N PRO A 43 -0.49 3.82 -6.21
CA PRO A 43 -1.05 3.94 -7.55
C PRO A 43 0.00 3.65 -8.63
N GLY A 44 -0.46 3.37 -9.84
CA GLY A 44 0.41 3.04 -10.99
C GLY A 44 0.49 1.55 -11.26
N SER A 45 1.41 1.17 -12.14
CA SER A 45 1.66 -0.22 -12.54
C SER A 45 3.15 -0.48 -12.64
N ILE A 46 3.60 -1.59 -12.04
CA ILE A 46 5.01 -1.99 -12.10
C ILE A 46 5.48 -2.28 -13.54
N LEU A 47 4.55 -2.64 -14.43
CA LEU A 47 4.86 -2.86 -15.86
C LEU A 47 5.29 -1.57 -16.57
N GLN A 48 4.96 -0.41 -15.99
CA GLN A 48 5.22 0.91 -16.54
C GLN A 48 6.36 1.66 -15.82
N ALA A 49 6.79 1.19 -14.65
CA ALA A 49 7.88 1.80 -13.91
C ALA A 49 9.19 1.82 -14.71
N HIS A 50 9.99 2.89 -14.56
CA HIS A 50 11.27 3.12 -15.21
C HIS A 50 11.22 3.12 -16.75
N ARG A 51 10.07 3.48 -17.32
CA ARG A 51 9.91 3.70 -18.76
C ARG A 51 10.00 5.20 -19.09
N PRO A 52 10.45 5.58 -20.30
CA PRO A 52 10.54 6.99 -20.69
C PRO A 52 9.19 7.74 -20.61
N ASP A 53 8.08 7.01 -20.75
CA ASP A 53 6.69 7.46 -20.69
C ASP A 53 5.96 6.98 -19.43
N GLU A 54 6.69 6.85 -18.32
CA GLU A 54 6.10 6.55 -17.01
C GLU A 54 5.05 7.64 -16.63
N TYR A 55 3.86 7.19 -16.28
CA TYR A 55 2.72 7.99 -15.87
C TYR A 55 1.89 7.22 -14.85
N VAL A 56 1.05 7.95 -14.13
CA VAL A 56 0.01 7.38 -13.26
C VAL A 56 -1.29 8.08 -13.63
N ASP A 57 -2.37 7.32 -13.80
CA ASP A 57 -3.66 7.91 -14.15
C ASP A 57 -4.22 8.73 -12.97
N ALA A 58 -4.83 9.88 -13.26
CA ALA A 58 -5.37 10.76 -12.22
C ALA A 58 -6.43 10.04 -11.34
N SER A 59 -7.19 9.09 -11.90
CA SER A 59 -8.13 8.26 -11.13
C SER A 59 -7.42 7.37 -10.11
N GLN A 60 -6.23 6.84 -10.42
CA GLN A 60 -5.43 6.05 -9.47
C GLN A 60 -4.92 6.91 -8.32
N ILE A 61 -4.53 8.17 -8.60
CA ILE A 61 -4.20 9.14 -7.54
C ILE A 61 -5.40 9.40 -6.64
N GLN A 62 -6.60 9.57 -7.20
CA GLN A 62 -7.83 9.77 -6.42
C GLN A 62 -8.17 8.56 -5.53
N HIS A 63 -7.93 7.34 -6.01
CA HIS A 63 -8.08 6.12 -5.20
C HIS A 63 -7.06 6.09 -4.04
N CYS A 64 -5.78 6.40 -4.32
CA CYS A 64 -4.75 6.52 -3.30
C CYS A 64 -5.12 7.56 -2.23
N TRP A 65 -5.65 8.72 -2.66
CA TRP A 65 -6.12 9.76 -1.75
C TRP A 65 -7.25 9.28 -0.84
N THR A 66 -8.22 8.52 -1.40
CA THR A 66 -9.31 7.92 -0.63
C THR A 66 -8.78 6.95 0.43
N PHE A 67 -7.82 6.09 0.06
CA PHE A 67 -7.14 5.18 0.98
C PHE A 67 -6.45 5.92 2.14
N ILE A 68 -5.67 6.96 1.84
CA ILE A 68 -4.96 7.74 2.88
C ILE A 68 -5.95 8.39 3.85
N ASN A 69 -7.06 8.95 3.36
CA ASN A 69 -8.08 9.53 4.23
C ASN A 69 -8.71 8.48 5.16
N ARG A 70 -9.05 7.30 4.64
CA ARG A 70 -9.58 6.19 5.45
C ARG A 70 -8.58 5.75 6.52
N LEU A 71 -7.30 5.67 6.20
CA LEU A 71 -6.23 5.37 7.15
C LEU A 71 -6.15 6.42 8.26
N VAL A 72 -6.13 7.71 7.89
CA VAL A 72 -6.08 8.82 8.83
C VAL A 72 -7.31 8.81 9.76
N ASP A 73 -8.50 8.57 9.21
CA ASP A 73 -9.73 8.49 10.00
C ASP A 73 -9.70 7.32 10.98
N HIS A 74 -9.19 6.15 10.55
CA HIS A 74 -8.99 5.00 11.43
C HIS A 74 -8.04 5.32 12.60
N LEU A 75 -6.90 5.96 12.32
CA LEU A 75 -5.90 6.32 13.34
C LEU A 75 -6.41 7.39 14.33
N LYS A 76 -7.27 8.32 13.87
CA LYS A 76 -7.92 9.31 14.74
C LYS A 76 -8.90 8.68 15.72
N VAL A 77 -9.68 7.69 15.27
CA VAL A 77 -10.62 6.98 16.15
C VAL A 77 -9.87 6.12 17.17
N SER A 78 -8.80 5.45 16.74
CA SER A 78 -8.01 4.57 17.60
C SER A 78 -7.16 5.29 18.65
N SER A 79 -7.02 6.62 18.58
CA SER A 79 -6.29 7.45 19.54
C SER A 79 -7.17 8.05 20.66
N LEU A 80 -8.47 7.72 20.67
CA LEU A 80 -9.45 8.14 21.69
C LEU A 80 -9.88 7.00 22.64
N THR A 81 -9.20 5.85 22.58
CA THR A 81 -9.34 4.70 23.48
C THR A 81 -7.98 4.36 24.09
#